data_AF-A0AA40GGD2-F1
#
_entry.id   AF-A0AA40GGD2-F1
#
_cell.length_a   1.000
_cell.length_b   1.000
_cell.length_c   1.000
_cell.angle_alpha   90.00
_cell.angle_beta   90.00
_cell.angle_gamma   90.00
#
_symmetry.space_group_name_H-M   'P 1'
#
loop_
_entity.id
_entity.type
_entity.pdbx_description
1 polymer ?
#
loop_
_entity_poly.entity_id
_entity_poly.type
_entity_poly.pdbx_seq_one_letter_code
_entity_poly.pdbx_strand_id
1 'polypeptide(L)' 'MGKIQEITDFIRDFDLVVLQETWIEEKDLQRTMRKLDERFRWTAKPVIRSKTKGRATGGQLLGIKKNLNWGPVEE' A
#
# COMPACT_ATOMS: atom_id res chain seq x y z
N MET A 1 -22.26 4.01 4.97
CA MET A 1 -21.10 3.43 4.25
C MET A 1 -19.93 3.41 5.22
N GLY A 2 -19.15 2.33 5.30
CA GLY A 2 -18.02 2.25 6.25
C GLY A 2 -16.81 3.05 5.75
N LYS A 3 -16.04 3.68 6.64
CA LYS A 3 -14.85 4.50 6.29
C LYS A 3 -13.84 3.77 5.40
N ILE A 4 -13.69 2.45 5.59
CA ILE A 4 -12.79 1.64 4.74
C ILE A 4 -13.29 1.61 3.30
N GLN A 5 -14.59 1.42 3.08
CA GLN A 5 -15.18 1.37 1.75
C GLN A 5 -15.01 2.71 1.03
N GLU A 6 -15.23 3.83 1.74
CA GLU A 6 -15.05 5.17 1.21
C GLU A 6 -13.60 5.43 0.76
N ILE A 7 -12.61 5.04 1.58
CA ILE A 7 -11.19 5.16 1.20
C ILE A 7 -10.88 4.23 0.02
N THR A 8 -11.40 3.00 0.03
CA THR A 8 -11.20 2.06 -1.09
C THR A 8 -11.77 2.61 -2.38
N ASP A 9 -12.96 3.21 -2.35
CA ASP A 9 -13.57 3.84 -3.54
C ASP A 9 -12.76 5.05 -4.00
N PHE A 10 -12.32 5.90 -3.07
CA PHE A 10 -11.47 7.06 -3.37
C PHE A 10 -10.16 6.67 -4.07
N ILE A 11 -9.44 5.64 -3.58
CA ILE A 11 -8.13 5.30 -4.15
C ILE A 11 -8.23 4.69 -5.56
N ARG A 12 -9.39 4.16 -5.97
CA ARG A 12 -9.58 3.48 -7.28
C ARG A 12 -9.44 4.42 -8.48
N ASP A 13 -9.65 5.71 -8.26
CA ASP A 13 -9.56 6.73 -9.29
C ASP A 13 -8.10 7.08 -9.64
N PHE A 14 -7.14 6.63 -8.84
CA PHE A 14 -5.72 6.88 -9.04
C PHE A 14 -5.02 5.70 -9.72
N ASP A 15 -3.97 6.00 -10.47
CA ASP A 15 -3.11 5.01 -11.12
C ASP A 15 -1.99 4.51 -10.20
N LEU A 16 -1.52 5.40 -9.33
CA LEU A 16 -0.50 5.14 -8.32
C LEU A 16 -1.02 5.57 -6.96
N VAL A 17 -0.95 4.68 -5.97
CA VAL A 17 -1.34 4.94 -4.59
C VAL A 17 -0.15 4.71 -3.68
N VAL A 18 0.19 5.71 -2.87
CA VAL A 18 1.26 5.60 -1.87
C VAL A 18 0.66 5.80 -0.49
N LEU A 19 0.73 4.76 0.35
CA LEU A 19 0.40 4.86 1.77
C LEU A 19 1.70 4.92 2.56
N GLN A 20 1.85 5.95 3.39
CA GLN A 20 3.01 6.17 4.25
C GLN A 20 2.63 5.95 5.71
N GLU A 21 3.65 5.73 6.56
CA GLU A 21 3.46 5.48 8.00
C GLU A 21 2.48 4.33 8.26
N THR A 22 2.64 3.23 7.52
CA THR A 22 1.71 2.09 7.60
C THR A 22 1.88 1.28 8.88
N TRP A 23 3.06 1.36 9.52
CA TRP A 23 3.42 0.63 10.74
C TRP A 23 3.26 -0.90 10.64
N ILE A 24 3.23 -1.44 9.42
CA ILE A 24 3.08 -2.87 9.16
C ILE A 24 4.45 -3.54 9.34
N GLU A 25 4.53 -4.51 10.27
CA GLU A 25 5.70 -5.38 10.43
C GLU A 25 5.69 -6.51 9.38
N GLU A 26 6.88 -7.04 9.04
CA GLU A 26 7.07 -8.13 8.06
C GLU A 26 6.13 -9.32 8.29
N LYS A 27 6.01 -9.76 9.55
CA LYS A 27 5.16 -10.92 9.93
C LYS A 27 3.68 -10.75 9.58
N ASP A 28 3.19 -9.50 9.52
CA ASP A 28 1.79 -9.16 9.27
C ASP A 28 1.55 -8.71 7.82
N LEU A 29 2.62 -8.57 7.03
CA LEU A 29 2.58 -7.99 5.69
C LEU A 29 1.69 -8.82 4.75
N GLN A 30 1.94 -10.13 4.67
CA GLN A 30 1.18 -11.03 3.79
C GLN A 30 -0.32 -11.01 4.08
N ARG A 31 -0.69 -11.03 5.37
CA ARG A 31 -2.10 -10.96 5.79
C ARG A 31 -2.72 -9.61 5.43
N THR A 32 -1.95 -8.54 5.52
CA THR A 32 -2.43 -7.17 5.22
C THR A 32 -2.62 -6.97 3.72
N MET A 33 -1.66 -7.39 2.90
CA MET A 33 -1.74 -7.26 1.44
C MET A 33 -2.95 -7.97 0.84
N ARG A 34 -3.37 -9.12 1.40
CA ARG A 34 -4.56 -9.86 0.96
C ARG A 34 -5.90 -9.11 1.16
N LYS A 35 -5.91 -8.05 1.97
CA LYS A 35 -7.10 -7.24 2.23
C LYS A 35 -7.17 -5.98 1.37
N LEU A 36 -6.08 -5.66 0.67
CA LEU A 36 -6.03 -4.48 -0.19
C LEU A 36 -6.74 -4.75 -1.51
N ASP A 37 -7.18 -3.68 -2.15
CA ASP A 37 -7.93 -3.78 -3.40
C ASP A 37 -7.10 -4.46 -4.50
N GLU A 38 -7.66 -5.50 -5.11
CA GLU A 38 -6.98 -6.33 -6.10
C GLU A 38 -6.78 -5.66 -7.46
N ARG A 39 -7.38 -4.49 -7.71
CA ARG A 39 -7.13 -3.70 -8.93
C ARG A 39 -5.71 -3.16 -8.98
N PHE A 40 -5.04 -3.10 -7.83
CA PHE A 40 -3.65 -2.68 -7.71
C PHE A 40 -2.72 -3.89 -7.52
N ARG A 41 -1.54 -3.79 -8.10
CA ARG A 41 -0.37 -4.58 -7.71
C ARG A 41 0.31 -3.88 -6.55
N TRP A 42 0.23 -4.48 -5.38
CA TRP A 42 0.82 -3.94 -4.16
C TRP A 42 2.27 -4.40 -4.00
N THR A 43 3.12 -3.48 -3.58
CA THR A 43 4.46 -3.74 -3.03
C THR A 43 4.62 -2.96 -1.74
N ALA A 44 5.51 -3.41 -0.86
CA ALA A 44 5.64 -2.86 0.48
C ALA A 44 7.09 -2.74 0.90
N LYS A 45 7.37 -1.69 1.69
CA LYS A 45 8.52 -1.59 2.57
C LYS A 45 7.98 -1.68 4.00
N PRO A 46 7.95 -2.87 4.61
CA PRO A 46 7.47 -3.03 5.98
C PRO A 46 8.43 -2.36 6.96
N VAL A 47 7.95 -2.13 8.18
CA VAL A 47 8.76 -1.54 9.22
C VAL A 47 9.73 -2.56 9.79
N ILE A 48 10.99 -2.13 9.95
CA ILE A 48 12.00 -2.83 10.72
C ILE A 48 12.03 -2.24 12.13
N ARG A 49 11.84 -3.08 13.13
CA ARG A 49 12.01 -2.66 14.53
C ARG A 49 13.49 -2.44 14.83
N SER A 50 13.84 -1.21 15.20
CA SER A 50 15.18 -0.89 15.72
C SER A 50 15.35 -1.25 17.20
N LYS A 51 14.25 -1.43 17.95
CA LYS A 51 14.24 -1.77 19.39
C LYS A 51 13.20 -2.83 19.70
N THR A 52 13.50 -3.69 20.69
CA THR A 52 12.62 -4.78 21.15
C THR A 52 11.35 -4.26 21.86
N LYS A 53 11.39 -3.04 22.42
CA LYS A 53 10.26 -2.36 23.08
C LYS A 53 9.95 -1.04 22.36
N GLY A 54 8.66 -0.73 22.20
CA GLY A 54 8.15 0.48 21.53
C GLY A 54 7.36 0.20 20.25
N ARG A 55 6.78 1.26 19.68
CA ARG A 55 6.09 1.19 18.38
C ARG A 55 7.11 1.17 17.25
N ALA A 56 6.90 0.30 16.29
CA ALA A 56 7.61 0.33 15.02
C ALA A 56 7.17 1.62 14.27
N THR A 57 8.11 2.31 13.60
CA THR A 57 7.86 3.60 12.94
C THR A 57 8.14 3.53 11.44
N GLY A 58 7.36 4.24 10.63
CA GLY A 58 7.50 4.25 9.17
C GLY A 58 6.67 3.20 8.47
N GLY A 59 7.22 2.67 7.38
CA GLY A 59 6.56 1.69 6.53
C GLY A 59 5.82 2.36 5.37
N GLN A 60 5.86 1.70 4.22
CA GLN A 60 5.27 2.21 2.99
C GLN A 60 4.59 1.09 2.22
N LEU A 61 3.43 1.39 1.65
CA LEU A 61 2.77 0.57 0.64
C LEU A 61 2.65 1.36 -0.65
N LEU A 62 2.96 0.72 -1.76
CA LEU A 62 2.80 1.25 -3.09
C LEU A 62 1.84 0.33 -3.86
N GLY A 63 0.73 0.90 -4.33
CA GLY A 63 -0.23 0.24 -5.21
C GLY A 63 -0.12 0.81 -6.62
N ILE A 64 0.21 -0.05 -7.58
CA ILE A 64 0.26 0.31 -9.01
C ILE A 64 -0.94 -0.34 -9.70
N LYS A 65 -1.79 0.44 -10.38
CA LYS A 65 -2.97 -0.09 -11.07
C LYS A 65 -2.56 -1.12 -12.12
N LYS A 66 -3.18 -2.30 -12.11
CA LYS A 66 -2.71 -3.45 -12.93
C LYS A 66 -2.78 -3.23 -14.44
N ASN A 67 -3.75 -2.45 -14.91
CA ASN A 67 -3.98 -2.21 -16.34
C ASN A 67 -3.50 -0.82 -16.76
N LEU A 68 -2.47 -0.29 -16.10
CA LEU A 68 -1.93 1.02 -16.39
C LEU A 68 -1.17 0.98 -17.72
N ASN A 69 -1.66 1.75 -18.69
CA ASN A 69 -0.98 1.98 -19.96
C ASN A 69 -0.25 3.32 -19.87
N TRP A 70 1.08 3.28 -19.77
CA TRP A 70 1.92 4.46 -19.60
C TRP A 70 2.05 5.31 -20.87
N GLY A 71 1.45 4.87 -21.99
CA GLY A 71 1.70 5.47 -23.29
C GLY A 71 3.17 5.30 -23.71
N PRO A 72 3.56 5.85 -24.87
CA PRO A 72 4.96 5.93 -25.24
C PRO A 72 5.71 6.83 -24.23
N VAL A 73 6.84 6.36 -23.74
CA VAL A 73 7.81 7.20 -23.04
C VAL A 73 8.57 7.97 -24.13
N GLU A 74 8.33 9.27 -24.24
CA GLU A 74 9.14 10.12 -25.12
C GLU A 74 10.54 10.29 -24.48
N GLU A 75 11.58 10.00 -25.25
CA GLU A 75 13.01 10.13 -24.88
C GLU A 75 13.50 11.59 -24.98
#